data_AF-A0A933P7I4-F1
#
_entry.id   AF-A0A933P7I4-F1
#
_cell.length_a   1.000
_cell.length_b   1.000
_cell.length_c   1.000
_cell.angle_alpha   90.00
_cell.angle_beta   90.00
_cell.angle_gamma   90.00
#
_symmetry.space_group_name_H-M   'P 1'
#
loop_
_entity.id
_entity.type
_entity.pdbx_description
1 polymer ?
#
loop_
_entity_poly.entity_id
_entity_poly.type
_entity_poly.pdbx_seq_one_letter_code
_entity_poly.pdbx_strand_id
1 'polypeptide(L)'
;MRRTLAGLLFGLAYACAGLTIAGFLLQRTAFDPDRSADAADVVLQDDAIREELVTLISDSVSTQLGPLAPNDPTLTEAAVRTRVEQVATTAAGAELMAEIIHDSHAHLIGQQKEPVTITPQQLVDATQMQAAAELPALTLDVPTVGLLDFFRTALKWILPIAAIATLALVVLGLAAHPERGALFKSLGLGLLLLAVMVALFGYVVPKWVIPALSDSPWAGLPAALADDSLGLLIGLELLLVGGALALLAGTGAMRRRQRWSTPVSTYRYQEERRWS
;
A
#
# COMPACT_ATOMS: atom_id res chain seq x y z
N MET A 1 2.15 -33.18 22.66
CA MET A 1 0.94 -32.31 22.74
C MET A 1 1.26 -30.83 22.98
N ARG A 2 2.05 -30.44 24.00
CA ARG A 2 2.38 -29.01 24.24
C ARG A 2 3.16 -28.34 23.09
N ARG A 3 4.17 -29.04 22.53
CA ARG A 3 4.96 -28.54 21.39
C ARG A 3 4.12 -28.37 20.11
N THR A 4 3.19 -29.29 19.84
CA THR A 4 2.31 -29.23 18.65
C THR A 4 1.27 -28.13 18.77
N LEU A 5 0.71 -27.91 19.97
CA LEU A 5 -0.23 -26.83 20.24
C LEU A 5 0.43 -25.45 20.12
N ALA A 6 1.64 -25.29 20.66
CA ALA A 6 2.39 -24.03 20.55
C ALA A 6 2.73 -23.68 19.09
N GLY A 7 3.15 -24.67 18.29
CA GLY A 7 3.39 -24.48 16.86
C GLY A 7 2.13 -24.05 16.09
N LEU A 8 0.97 -24.64 16.40
CA LEU A 8 -0.30 -24.27 15.79
C LEU A 8 -0.73 -22.84 16.17
N LEU A 9 -0.59 -22.46 17.44
CA LEU A 9 -0.88 -21.09 17.89
C LEU A 9 -0.01 -20.06 17.17
N PHE A 10 1.29 -20.34 17.01
CA PHE A 10 2.19 -19.45 16.25
C PHE A 10 1.84 -19.41 14.75
N GLY A 11 1.50 -20.55 14.14
CA GLY A 11 1.05 -20.58 12.75
C GLY A 11 -0.19 -19.70 12.52
N LEU A 12 -1.20 -19.83 13.40
CA LEU A 12 -2.39 -18.99 13.36
C LEU A 12 -2.06 -17.52 13.64
N ALA A 13 -1.17 -17.24 14.60
CA ALA A 13 -0.71 -15.89 14.88
C ALA A 13 -0.06 -15.24 13.65
N TYR A 14 0.77 -15.98 12.89
CA TYR A 14 1.39 -15.47 11.66
C TYR A 14 0.38 -15.27 10.53
N ALA A 15 -0.62 -16.14 10.41
CA ALA A 15 -1.70 -15.94 9.44
C ALA A 15 -2.48 -14.65 9.74
N CYS A 16 -2.86 -14.44 11.00
CA CYS A 16 -3.51 -13.21 11.43
C CYS A 16 -2.58 -11.99 11.26
N ALA A 17 -1.29 -12.10 11.63
CA ALA A 17 -0.32 -11.01 11.50
C ALA A 17 -0.12 -10.63 10.04
N GLY A 18 0.00 -11.63 9.15
CA GLY A 18 0.13 -11.44 7.71
C GLY A 18 -1.09 -10.73 7.15
N LEU A 19 -2.30 -11.15 7.52
CA LEU A 19 -3.54 -10.48 7.13
C LEU A 19 -3.61 -9.04 7.64
N THR A 20 -3.21 -8.80 8.89
CA THR A 20 -3.18 -7.45 9.48
C THR A 20 -2.18 -6.55 8.78
N ILE A 21 -0.96 -7.02 8.53
CA ILE A 21 0.08 -6.21 7.87
C ILE A 21 -0.27 -5.98 6.40
N ALA A 22 -0.66 -7.03 5.67
CA ALA A 22 -1.09 -6.92 4.28
C ALA A 22 -2.28 -5.97 4.13
N GLY A 23 -3.29 -6.11 4.99
CA GLY A 23 -4.47 -5.27 4.95
C GLY A 23 -4.18 -3.81 5.33
N PHE A 24 -3.34 -3.58 6.33
CA PHE A 24 -2.90 -2.23 6.70
C PHE A 24 -2.13 -1.56 5.56
N LEU A 25 -1.22 -2.30 4.92
CA LEU A 25 -0.46 -1.77 3.78
C LEU A 25 -1.36 -1.46 2.59
N LEU A 26 -2.23 -2.39 2.20
CA LEU A 26 -3.20 -2.13 1.13
C LEU A 26 -4.11 -0.95 1.44
N GLN A 27 -4.55 -0.78 2.69
CA GLN A 27 -5.31 0.41 3.07
C GLN A 27 -4.51 1.67 2.78
N ARG A 28 -3.25 1.71 3.23
CA ARG A 28 -2.39 2.89 3.08
C ARG A 28 -1.95 3.17 1.64
N THR A 29 -1.71 2.14 0.82
CA THR A 29 -1.14 2.32 -0.53
C THR A 29 -2.18 2.27 -1.64
N ALA A 30 -3.38 1.74 -1.38
CA ALA A 30 -4.39 1.52 -2.41
C ALA A 30 -5.82 1.90 -2.03
N PHE A 31 -6.13 2.17 -0.75
CA PHE A 31 -7.50 2.49 -0.32
C PHE A 31 -7.58 3.72 0.59
N ASP A 32 -6.62 4.65 0.47
CA ASP A 32 -6.55 5.88 1.26
C ASP A 32 -6.62 7.11 0.32
N PRO A 33 -7.82 7.65 0.08
CA PRO A 33 -8.02 8.84 -0.75
C PRO A 33 -7.32 10.10 -0.21
N ASP A 34 -7.23 10.25 1.10
CA ASP A 34 -6.57 11.41 1.73
C ASP A 34 -5.08 11.41 1.35
N ARG A 35 -4.45 10.23 1.40
CA ARG A 35 -3.05 10.08 0.97
C ARG A 35 -2.85 10.41 -0.51
N SER A 36 -3.82 10.15 -1.38
CA SER A 36 -3.70 10.54 -2.79
C SER A 36 -3.84 12.03 -3.04
N ALA A 37 -4.59 12.76 -2.21
CA ALA A 37 -4.55 14.21 -2.22
C ALA A 37 -3.18 14.73 -1.75
N ASP A 38 -2.66 14.18 -0.64
CA ASP A 38 -1.34 14.56 -0.12
C ASP A 38 -0.20 14.29 -1.10
N ALA A 39 -0.35 13.25 -1.94
CA ALA A 39 0.62 12.84 -2.96
C ALA A 39 0.20 13.26 -4.39
N ALA A 40 -0.61 14.32 -4.52
CA ALA A 40 -1.12 14.78 -5.82
C ALA A 40 0.00 15.08 -6.82
N ASP A 41 1.14 15.60 -6.37
CA ASP A 41 2.30 15.90 -7.20
C ASP A 41 2.96 14.64 -7.78
N VAL A 42 2.94 13.53 -7.03
CA VAL A 42 3.40 12.22 -7.50
C VAL A 42 2.38 11.59 -8.45
N VAL A 43 1.08 11.69 -8.13
CA VAL A 43 0.02 11.15 -9.00
C VAL A 43 0.01 11.84 -10.36
N LEU A 44 0.17 13.17 -10.40
CA LEU A 44 0.23 13.93 -11.65
C LEU A 44 1.52 13.73 -12.45
N GLN A 45 2.54 13.05 -11.91
CA GLN A 45 3.67 12.59 -12.72
C GLN A 45 3.31 11.43 -13.64
N ASP A 46 2.21 10.72 -13.38
CA ASP A 46 1.66 9.74 -14.32
C ASP A 46 1.10 10.46 -15.55
N ASP A 47 1.76 10.24 -16.70
CA ASP A 47 1.41 10.88 -17.96
C ASP A 47 -0.03 10.59 -18.38
N ALA A 48 -0.56 9.41 -18.09
CA ALA A 48 -1.90 9.02 -18.52
C ALA A 48 -2.99 9.75 -17.71
N ILE A 49 -2.83 9.84 -16.38
CA ILE A 49 -3.74 10.59 -15.52
C ILE A 49 -3.67 12.09 -15.85
N ARG A 50 -2.45 12.63 -16.00
CA ARG A 50 -2.26 14.04 -16.31
C ARG A 50 -2.86 14.41 -17.67
N GLU A 51 -2.62 13.59 -18.70
CA GLU A 51 -3.14 13.81 -20.05
C GLU A 51 -4.67 13.78 -20.09
N GLU A 52 -5.31 12.86 -19.36
CA GLU A 52 -6.77 12.79 -19.28
C GLU A 52 -7.36 14.05 -18.63
N LEU A 53 -6.83 14.48 -17.48
CA LEU A 53 -7.26 15.71 -16.81
C LEU A 53 -7.06 16.93 -17.69
N VAL A 54 -5.87 17.07 -18.29
CA VAL A 54 -5.54 18.18 -19.17
C VAL A 54 -6.50 18.23 -20.36
N THR A 55 -6.74 17.10 -21.02
CA THR A 55 -7.63 17.00 -22.18
C THR A 55 -9.07 17.31 -21.81
N LEU A 56 -9.61 16.69 -20.75
CA LEU A 56 -10.98 16.93 -20.29
C LEU A 56 -11.24 18.41 -19.98
N ILE A 57 -10.34 19.04 -19.23
CA ILE A 57 -10.47 20.44 -18.83
C ILE A 57 -10.29 21.34 -20.06
N SER A 58 -9.27 21.12 -20.89
CA SER A 58 -9.01 21.98 -22.05
C SER A 58 -10.11 21.92 -23.09
N ASP A 59 -10.63 20.72 -23.38
CA ASP A 59 -11.66 20.51 -24.39
C ASP A 59 -12.97 21.15 -23.94
N SER A 60 -13.34 20.94 -22.67
CA SER A 60 -14.54 21.51 -22.10
C SER A 60 -14.51 23.04 -22.07
N VAL A 61 -13.40 23.61 -21.58
CA VAL A 61 -13.26 25.07 -21.45
C VAL A 61 -13.23 25.74 -22.82
N SER A 62 -12.47 25.19 -23.78
CA SER A 62 -12.39 25.75 -25.13
C SER A 62 -13.70 25.61 -25.91
N THR A 63 -14.41 24.49 -25.79
CA THR A 63 -15.70 24.26 -26.44
C THR A 63 -16.79 25.22 -25.92
N GLN A 64 -16.80 25.48 -24.61
CA GLN A 64 -17.84 26.29 -23.98
C GLN A 64 -17.54 27.79 -24.02
N LEU A 65 -16.29 28.21 -23.79
CA LEU A 65 -15.90 29.63 -23.76
C LEU A 65 -15.43 30.16 -25.12
N GLY A 66 -14.86 29.32 -25.98
CA GLY A 66 -14.37 29.73 -27.30
C GLY A 66 -15.42 30.47 -28.15
N PRO A 67 -16.67 29.99 -28.23
CA PRO A 67 -17.74 30.71 -28.94
C PRO A 67 -18.13 32.06 -28.33
N LEU A 68 -17.88 32.27 -27.03
CA LEU A 68 -18.19 33.52 -26.32
C LEU A 68 -17.17 34.62 -26.59
N ALA A 69 -15.94 34.26 -26.97
CA ALA A 69 -14.88 35.20 -27.32
C ALA A 69 -14.07 34.68 -28.54
N PRO A 70 -14.68 34.63 -29.74
CA PRO A 70 -14.09 33.98 -30.91
C PRO A 70 -12.82 34.65 -31.44
N ASN A 71 -12.51 35.87 -30.99
CA ASN A 71 -11.32 36.62 -31.36
C ASN A 71 -10.22 36.62 -30.28
N ASP A 72 -10.43 35.93 -29.15
CA ASP A 72 -9.44 35.86 -28.08
C ASP A 72 -8.44 34.71 -28.34
N PRO A 73 -7.17 35.01 -28.63
CA PRO A 73 -6.17 33.97 -28.91
C PRO A 73 -5.85 33.10 -27.68
N THR A 74 -6.18 33.56 -26.46
CA THR A 74 -5.94 32.82 -25.21
C THR A 74 -6.98 31.74 -24.92
N LEU A 75 -8.10 31.76 -25.66
CA LEU A 75 -9.21 30.81 -25.53
C LEU A 75 -9.21 29.72 -26.61
N THR A 76 -8.12 29.60 -27.37
CA THR A 76 -7.92 28.46 -28.27
C THR A 76 -7.63 27.19 -27.47
N GLU A 77 -8.09 26.04 -27.97
CA GLU A 77 -7.88 24.73 -27.34
C GLU A 77 -6.40 24.50 -26.99
N ALA A 78 -5.49 24.77 -27.94
CA ALA A 78 -4.05 24.64 -27.73
C ALA A 78 -3.50 25.55 -26.62
N ALA A 79 -4.01 26.78 -26.50
CA ALA A 79 -3.58 27.72 -25.47
C ALA A 79 -4.08 27.31 -24.08
N VAL A 80 -5.35 26.90 -23.98
CA VAL A 80 -5.93 26.41 -22.73
C VAL A 80 -5.21 25.14 -22.28
N ARG A 81 -5.03 24.18 -23.19
CA ARG A 81 -4.31 22.93 -22.94
C ARG A 81 -2.90 23.17 -22.40
N THR A 82 -2.11 23.99 -23.09
CA THR A 82 -0.75 24.36 -22.66
C THR A 82 -0.75 24.94 -21.24
N ARG A 83 -1.76 25.75 -20.90
CA ARG A 83 -1.86 26.38 -19.59
C ARG A 83 -2.21 25.37 -18.50
N VAL A 84 -3.21 24.52 -18.74
CA VAL A 84 -3.59 23.46 -17.79
C VAL A 84 -2.42 22.51 -17.55
N GLU A 85 -1.68 22.16 -18.61
CA GLU A 85 -0.47 21.32 -18.52
C GLU A 85 0.64 22.00 -17.69
N GLN A 86 0.86 23.31 -17.88
CA GLN A 86 1.80 24.08 -17.06
C GLN A 86 1.40 24.09 -15.58
N VAL A 87 0.11 24.22 -15.28
CA VAL A 87 -0.38 24.16 -13.88
C VAL A 87 -0.16 22.75 -13.32
N ALA A 88 -0.62 21.71 -14.03
CA ALA A 88 -0.55 20.32 -13.59
C ALA A 88 0.88 19.78 -13.35
N THR A 89 1.90 20.39 -13.96
CA THR A 89 3.31 20.01 -13.79
C THR A 89 4.01 20.73 -12.63
N THR A 90 3.32 21.60 -11.90
CA THR A 90 3.86 22.32 -10.74
C THR A 90 3.29 21.79 -9.43
N ALA A 91 4.07 21.85 -8.35
CA ALA A 91 3.60 21.45 -7.02
C ALA A 91 2.38 22.26 -6.55
N ALA A 92 2.34 23.57 -6.85
CA ALA A 92 1.20 24.42 -6.52
C ALA A 92 -0.06 24.01 -7.31
N GLY A 93 0.07 23.67 -8.60
CA GLY A 93 -1.05 23.16 -9.38
C GLY A 93 -1.53 21.78 -8.92
N ALA A 94 -0.62 20.92 -8.46
CA ALA A 94 -0.98 19.65 -7.85
C ALA A 94 -1.82 19.83 -6.59
N GLU A 95 -1.48 20.80 -5.72
CA GLU A 95 -2.27 21.15 -4.54
C GLU A 95 -3.69 21.62 -4.93
N LEU A 96 -3.82 22.41 -6.00
CA LEU A 96 -5.12 22.86 -6.52
C LEU A 96 -5.96 21.70 -7.09
N MET A 97 -5.32 20.64 -7.58
CA MET A 97 -5.99 19.44 -8.12
C MET A 97 -6.15 18.30 -7.09
N ALA A 98 -5.65 18.48 -5.87
CA ALA A 98 -5.62 17.43 -4.84
C ALA A 98 -7.01 16.88 -4.51
N GLU A 99 -8.01 17.75 -4.43
CA GLU A 99 -9.41 17.35 -4.17
C GLU A 99 -9.98 16.51 -5.32
N ILE A 100 -9.69 16.86 -6.58
CA ILE A 100 -10.10 16.08 -7.75
C ILE A 100 -9.49 14.68 -7.69
N ILE A 101 -8.21 14.58 -7.31
CA ILE A 101 -7.50 13.30 -7.19
C ILE A 101 -8.06 12.47 -6.03
N HIS A 102 -8.33 13.09 -4.88
CA HIS A 102 -8.99 12.46 -3.75
C HIS A 102 -10.35 11.86 -4.16
N ASP A 103 -11.22 12.67 -4.77
CA ASP A 103 -12.57 12.24 -5.15
C ASP A 103 -12.52 11.15 -6.22
N SER A 104 -11.58 11.26 -7.16
CA SER A 104 -11.32 10.21 -8.16
C SER A 104 -10.91 8.90 -7.52
N HIS A 105 -9.97 8.93 -6.58
CA HIS A 105 -9.57 7.74 -5.86
C HIS A 105 -10.71 7.17 -5.01
N ALA A 106 -11.45 8.03 -4.31
CA ALA A 106 -12.60 7.64 -3.50
C ALA A 106 -13.68 6.98 -4.35
N HIS A 107 -13.96 7.49 -5.55
CA HIS A 107 -14.91 6.89 -6.48
C HIS A 107 -14.40 5.55 -7.03
N LEU A 108 -13.13 5.48 -7.46
CA LEU A 108 -12.48 4.26 -7.98
C LEU A 108 -12.63 3.06 -7.02
N ILE A 109 -12.44 3.30 -5.72
CA ILE A 109 -12.53 2.27 -4.66
C ILE A 109 -13.95 2.11 -4.10
N GLY A 110 -14.93 2.79 -4.69
CA GLY A 110 -16.34 2.75 -4.28
C GLY A 110 -16.64 3.39 -2.92
N GLN A 111 -15.74 4.23 -2.39
CA GLN A 111 -15.98 5.05 -1.21
C GLN A 111 -17.00 6.15 -1.45
N GLN A 112 -16.85 6.86 -2.56
CA GLN A 112 -17.82 7.81 -3.08
C GLN A 112 -18.67 7.10 -4.13
N LYS A 113 -19.99 7.30 -4.11
CA LYS A 113 -20.92 6.68 -5.07
C LYS A 113 -21.34 7.65 -6.16
N GLU A 114 -21.32 8.94 -5.83
CA GLU A 114 -21.59 10.04 -6.72
C GLU A 114 -20.47 10.16 -7.77
N PRO A 115 -20.80 10.56 -9.00
CA PRO A 115 -19.79 10.90 -10.01
C PRO A 115 -18.83 11.97 -9.49
N VAL A 116 -17.58 11.91 -9.92
CA VAL A 116 -16.58 12.91 -9.59
C VAL A 116 -16.89 14.17 -10.40
N THR A 117 -16.97 15.32 -9.71
CA THR A 117 -17.28 16.60 -10.36
C THR A 117 -16.19 17.61 -10.13
N ILE A 118 -15.70 18.22 -11.21
CA ILE A 118 -14.80 19.38 -11.16
C ILE A 118 -15.66 20.63 -11.08
N THR A 119 -15.58 21.33 -9.96
CA THR A 119 -16.35 22.55 -9.70
C THR A 119 -15.87 23.71 -10.56
N PRO A 120 -16.70 24.76 -10.78
CA PRO A 120 -16.27 25.93 -11.54
C PRO A 120 -15.05 26.62 -10.92
N GLN A 121 -14.93 26.63 -9.59
CA GLN A 121 -13.75 27.18 -8.91
C GLN A 121 -12.50 26.34 -9.19
N GLN A 122 -12.58 25.01 -9.14
CA GLN A 122 -11.47 24.14 -9.51
C GLN A 122 -11.07 24.31 -11.00
N LEU A 123 -12.02 24.60 -11.89
CA LEU A 123 -11.70 24.95 -13.28
C LEU A 123 -10.95 26.27 -13.38
N VAL A 124 -11.34 27.30 -12.61
CA VAL A 124 -10.59 28.57 -12.53
C VAL A 124 -9.18 28.31 -12.03
N ASP A 125 -9.00 27.47 -11.03
CA ASP A 125 -7.70 27.18 -10.43
C ASP A 125 -6.82 26.35 -11.39
N ALA A 126 -7.38 25.36 -12.07
CA ALA A 126 -6.67 24.53 -13.05
C ALA A 126 -6.30 25.29 -14.32
N THR A 127 -7.15 26.21 -14.77
CA THR A 127 -6.93 26.99 -16.00
C THR A 127 -6.32 28.36 -15.75
N GLN A 128 -6.33 28.87 -14.51
CA GLN A 128 -6.02 30.26 -14.18
C GLN A 128 -6.84 31.27 -15.02
N MET A 129 -8.11 30.94 -15.30
CA MET A 129 -9.04 31.77 -16.09
C MET A 129 -10.31 32.04 -15.31
N GLN A 130 -10.54 33.31 -14.95
CA GLN A 130 -11.75 33.69 -14.20
C GLN A 130 -13.04 33.39 -14.98
N ALA A 131 -13.00 33.40 -16.31
CA ALA A 131 -14.15 33.07 -17.15
C ALA A 131 -14.62 31.60 -16.98
N ALA A 132 -13.76 30.71 -16.49
CA ALA A 132 -14.13 29.33 -16.20
C ALA A 132 -15.12 29.21 -15.02
N ALA A 133 -15.26 30.26 -14.19
CA ALA A 133 -16.23 30.29 -13.09
C ALA A 133 -17.70 30.25 -13.57
N GLU A 134 -17.95 30.67 -14.80
CA GLU A 134 -19.28 30.69 -15.41
C GLU A 134 -19.65 29.34 -16.05
N LEU A 135 -18.69 28.41 -16.14
CA LEU A 135 -18.94 27.09 -16.70
C LEU A 135 -19.70 26.20 -15.70
N PRO A 136 -20.58 25.31 -16.17
CA PRO A 136 -21.14 24.26 -15.33
C PRO A 136 -20.04 23.33 -14.83
N ALA A 137 -20.29 22.66 -13.70
CA ALA A 137 -19.39 21.64 -13.18
C ALA A 137 -19.19 20.51 -14.21
N LEU A 138 -17.96 20.00 -14.32
CA LEU A 138 -17.62 18.91 -15.24
C LEU A 138 -17.65 17.59 -14.53
N THR A 139 -18.23 16.57 -15.14
CA THR A 139 -18.17 15.20 -14.62
C THR A 139 -16.94 14.50 -15.18
N LEU A 140 -16.11 13.94 -14.31
CA LEU A 140 -14.96 13.11 -14.67
C LEU A 140 -15.39 11.64 -14.66
N ASP A 141 -15.13 10.93 -15.76
CA ASP A 141 -15.53 9.53 -15.94
C ASP A 141 -14.53 8.58 -15.26
N VAL A 142 -14.65 8.45 -13.94
CA VAL A 142 -13.86 7.49 -13.16
C VAL A 142 -14.69 6.23 -12.95
N PRO A 143 -14.26 5.04 -13.39
CA PRO A 143 -15.02 3.83 -13.15
C PRO A 143 -14.88 3.38 -11.69
N THR A 144 -15.97 2.91 -11.08
CA THR A 144 -15.87 2.16 -9.82
C THR A 144 -15.41 0.73 -10.08
N VAL A 145 -14.30 0.30 -9.49
CA VAL A 145 -13.84 -1.09 -9.58
C VAL A 145 -14.46 -1.90 -8.44
N GLY A 146 -15.49 -2.69 -8.74
CA GLY A 146 -16.25 -3.43 -7.72
C GLY A 146 -15.41 -4.36 -6.85
N LEU A 147 -14.31 -4.91 -7.37
CA LEU A 147 -13.38 -5.73 -6.59
C LEU A 147 -12.67 -4.91 -5.50
N LEU A 148 -12.29 -3.66 -5.81
CA LEU A 148 -11.65 -2.75 -4.85
C LEU A 148 -12.64 -2.33 -3.75
N ASP A 149 -13.89 -2.04 -4.11
CA ASP A 149 -14.93 -1.69 -3.13
C ASP A 149 -15.21 -2.85 -2.15
N PHE A 150 -15.28 -4.07 -2.68
CA PHE A 150 -15.44 -5.28 -1.86
C PHE A 150 -14.27 -5.44 -0.88
N PHE A 151 -13.03 -5.39 -1.36
CA PHE A 151 -11.85 -5.55 -0.49
C PHE A 151 -11.76 -4.44 0.54
N ARG A 152 -11.90 -3.17 0.15
CA ARG A 152 -11.92 -2.03 1.07
C ARG A 152 -12.93 -2.24 2.21
N THR A 153 -14.15 -2.62 1.85
CA THR A 153 -15.23 -2.87 2.82
C THR A 153 -14.93 -4.05 3.74
N ALA A 154 -14.42 -5.16 3.18
CA ALA A 154 -14.04 -6.34 3.95
C ALA A 154 -12.88 -6.04 4.91
N LEU A 155 -11.84 -5.33 4.46
CA LEU A 155 -10.68 -4.97 5.26
C LEU A 155 -11.08 -4.10 6.45
N LYS A 156 -12.00 -3.14 6.30
CA LYS A 156 -12.47 -2.28 7.41
C LYS A 156 -12.95 -3.09 8.63
N TRP A 157 -13.58 -4.25 8.40
CA TRP A 157 -14.07 -5.13 9.46
C TRP A 157 -13.07 -6.19 9.91
N ILE A 158 -12.37 -6.80 8.95
CA ILE A 158 -11.48 -7.93 9.22
C ILE A 158 -10.19 -7.48 9.92
N LEU A 159 -9.66 -6.31 9.54
CA LEU A 159 -8.39 -5.81 10.03
C LEU A 159 -8.32 -5.66 11.56
N PRO A 160 -9.27 -4.99 12.25
CA PRO A 160 -9.22 -4.87 13.70
C PRO A 160 -9.34 -6.22 14.41
N ILE A 161 -10.16 -7.13 13.90
CA ILE A 161 -10.32 -8.48 14.47
C ILE A 161 -9.02 -9.27 14.33
N ALA A 162 -8.39 -9.24 13.15
CA ALA A 162 -7.13 -9.92 12.91
C ALA A 162 -5.99 -9.32 13.74
N ALA A 163 -5.97 -8.01 13.96
CA ALA A 163 -4.97 -7.35 14.80
C ALA A 163 -5.08 -7.81 16.26
N ILE A 164 -6.30 -7.84 16.82
CA ILE A 164 -6.56 -8.32 18.17
C ILE A 164 -6.21 -9.81 18.29
N ALA A 165 -6.64 -10.63 17.32
CA ALA A 165 -6.34 -12.06 17.29
C ALA A 165 -4.83 -12.33 17.23
N THR A 166 -4.09 -11.57 16.40
CA THR A 166 -2.63 -11.64 16.32
C THR A 166 -2.00 -11.42 17.69
N LEU A 167 -2.36 -10.32 18.35
CA LEU A 167 -1.79 -9.97 19.65
C LEU A 167 -2.10 -11.04 20.71
N ALA A 168 -3.35 -11.51 20.78
CA ALA A 168 -3.76 -12.57 21.69
C ALA A 168 -3.00 -13.89 21.44
N LEU A 169 -2.89 -14.31 20.18
CA LEU A 169 -2.21 -15.56 19.80
C LEU A 169 -0.71 -15.49 20.01
N VAL A 170 -0.07 -14.33 19.77
CA VAL A 170 1.35 -14.13 20.08
C VAL A 170 1.58 -14.24 21.60
N VAL A 171 0.78 -13.56 22.42
CA VAL A 171 0.92 -13.63 23.89
C VAL A 171 0.71 -15.05 24.41
N LEU A 172 -0.35 -15.74 23.95
CA LEU A 172 -0.60 -17.14 24.30
C LEU A 172 0.51 -18.07 23.81
N GLY A 173 1.00 -17.86 22.59
CA GLY A 173 2.10 -18.61 22.01
C GLY A 173 3.39 -18.48 22.82
N LEU A 174 3.74 -17.25 23.24
CA LEU A 174 4.89 -16.96 24.09
C LEU A 174 4.75 -17.63 25.47
N ALA A 175 3.56 -17.54 26.09
CA ALA A 175 3.30 -18.15 27.40
C ALA A 175 3.32 -19.69 27.36
N ALA A 176 2.88 -20.29 26.25
CA ALA A 176 2.79 -21.74 26.09
C ALA A 176 4.11 -22.40 25.66
N HIS A 177 5.13 -21.64 25.21
CA HIS A 177 6.34 -22.21 24.61
C HIS A 177 7.38 -22.64 25.67
N PRO A 178 7.65 -23.95 25.86
CA PRO A 178 8.60 -24.40 26.87
C PRO A 178 10.06 -24.21 26.45
N GLU A 179 10.33 -23.99 25.16
CA GLU A 179 11.68 -23.92 24.59
C GLU A 179 11.92 -22.61 23.85
N ARG A 180 12.83 -21.79 24.40
CA ARG A 180 13.21 -20.49 23.83
C ARG A 180 13.87 -20.62 22.45
N GLY A 181 14.69 -21.64 22.24
CA GLY A 181 15.42 -21.82 20.98
C GLY A 181 14.51 -22.15 19.77
N ALA A 182 13.45 -22.93 19.98
CA ALA A 182 12.46 -23.21 18.94
C ALA A 182 11.61 -21.97 18.62
N LEU A 183 11.24 -21.21 19.64
CA LEU A 183 10.48 -19.95 19.52
C LEU A 183 11.23 -18.90 18.71
N PHE A 184 12.53 -18.69 18.97
CA PHE A 184 13.31 -17.72 18.19
C PHE A 184 13.43 -18.11 16.72
N LYS A 185 13.52 -19.41 16.43
CA LYS A 185 13.55 -19.91 15.04
C LYS A 185 12.21 -19.67 14.34
N SER A 186 11.08 -19.97 14.98
CA SER A 186 9.76 -19.71 14.40
C SER A 186 9.51 -18.22 14.20
N LEU A 187 9.95 -17.38 15.15
CA LEU A 187 9.84 -15.93 15.05
C LEU A 187 10.67 -15.37 13.90
N GLY A 188 11.90 -15.87 13.72
CA GLY A 188 12.72 -15.52 12.56
C GLY A 188 12.05 -15.89 11.23
N LEU A 189 11.47 -17.10 11.11
CA LEU A 189 10.73 -17.51 9.91
C LEU A 189 9.45 -16.68 9.69
N GLY A 190 8.73 -16.36 10.77
CA GLY A 190 7.55 -15.51 10.73
C GLY A 190 7.88 -14.10 10.22
N LEU A 191 8.98 -13.51 10.67
CA LEU A 191 9.44 -12.21 10.17
C LEU A 191 9.81 -12.25 8.67
N LEU A 192 10.43 -13.33 8.18
CA LEU A 192 10.67 -13.50 6.74
C LEU A 192 9.38 -13.62 5.94
N LEU A 193 8.39 -14.35 6.46
CA LEU A 193 7.09 -14.46 5.81
C LEU A 193 6.41 -13.08 5.77
N LEU A 194 6.45 -12.33 6.87
CA LEU A 194 5.91 -10.98 6.93
C LEU A 194 6.61 -10.04 5.96
N ALA A 195 7.94 -10.10 5.85
CA ALA A 195 8.70 -9.37 4.83
C ALA A 195 8.13 -9.67 3.44
N VAL A 196 8.02 -10.93 3.03
CA VAL A 196 7.42 -11.27 1.73
C VAL A 196 6.00 -10.70 1.56
N MET A 197 5.17 -10.72 2.60
CA MET A 197 3.84 -10.10 2.54
C MET A 197 3.89 -8.58 2.38
N VAL A 198 4.84 -7.90 3.03
CA VAL A 198 5.05 -6.46 2.89
C VAL A 198 5.39 -6.09 1.45
N ALA A 199 6.38 -6.76 0.84
CA ALA A 199 6.71 -6.54 -0.57
C ALA A 199 5.52 -6.79 -1.49
N LEU A 200 4.80 -7.90 -1.29
CA LEU A 200 3.67 -8.26 -2.14
C LEU A 200 2.51 -7.27 -2.03
N PHE A 201 2.05 -6.98 -0.81
CA PHE A 201 0.83 -6.20 -0.60
C PHE A 201 1.08 -4.70 -0.49
N GLY A 202 2.27 -4.28 -0.08
CA GLY A 202 2.67 -2.87 -0.07
C GLY A 202 3.08 -2.36 -1.45
N TYR A 203 3.66 -3.21 -2.30
CA TYR A 203 4.22 -2.77 -3.59
C TYR A 203 3.65 -3.51 -4.79
N VAL A 204 3.81 -4.84 -4.86
CA VAL A 204 3.50 -5.61 -6.09
C VAL A 204 2.02 -5.55 -6.46
N VAL A 205 1.13 -5.75 -5.48
CA VAL A 205 -0.33 -5.75 -5.70
C VAL A 205 -0.82 -4.37 -6.13
N PRO A 206 -0.55 -3.27 -5.40
CA PRO A 206 -0.94 -1.93 -5.86
C PRO A 206 -0.34 -1.55 -7.21
N LYS A 207 0.93 -1.90 -7.47
CA LYS A 207 1.63 -1.48 -8.67
C LYS A 207 1.19 -2.22 -9.94
N TRP A 208 0.91 -3.52 -9.85
CA TRP A 208 0.66 -4.34 -11.05
C TRP A 208 -0.70 -5.02 -11.07
N VAL A 209 -1.22 -5.44 -9.91
CA VAL A 209 -2.48 -6.17 -9.88
C VAL A 209 -3.65 -5.22 -10.03
N ILE A 210 -3.65 -4.08 -9.34
CA ILE A 210 -4.77 -3.13 -9.39
C ILE A 210 -4.93 -2.48 -10.77
N PRO A 211 -3.86 -1.97 -11.42
CA PRO A 211 -3.97 -1.41 -12.76
C PRO A 211 -4.41 -2.44 -13.80
N ALA A 212 -4.13 -3.74 -13.59
CA ALA A 212 -4.60 -4.79 -14.49
C ALA A 212 -6.10 -5.10 -14.38
N LEU A 213 -6.82 -4.51 -13.43
CA LEU A 213 -8.27 -4.72 -13.25
C LEU A 213 -9.13 -3.81 -14.13
N SER A 214 -8.57 -2.73 -14.67
CA SER A 214 -9.30 -1.73 -15.45
C SER A 214 -8.37 -1.00 -16.42
N ASP A 215 -8.84 -0.75 -17.64
CA ASP A 215 -8.08 0.01 -18.66
C ASP A 215 -8.10 1.53 -18.40
N SER A 216 -8.81 1.98 -17.38
CA SER A 216 -8.86 3.39 -16.99
C SER A 216 -7.52 3.87 -16.43
N PRO A 217 -7.01 5.04 -16.83
CA PRO A 217 -5.76 5.60 -16.31
C PRO A 217 -5.80 5.80 -14.79
N TRP A 218 -6.97 6.13 -14.22
CA TRP A 218 -7.19 6.20 -12.76
C TRP A 218 -6.85 4.91 -12.00
N ALA A 219 -6.89 3.73 -12.66
CA ALA A 219 -6.48 2.48 -12.02
C ALA A 219 -4.97 2.42 -11.73
N GLY A 220 -4.17 3.31 -12.35
CA GLY A 220 -2.75 3.52 -12.06
C GLY A 220 -2.47 4.29 -10.77
N LEU A 221 -3.47 4.95 -10.18
CA LEU A 221 -3.27 5.79 -8.99
C LEU A 221 -2.66 5.02 -7.78
N PRO A 222 -3.11 3.79 -7.44
CA PRO A 222 -2.44 2.98 -6.42
C PRO A 222 -0.99 2.62 -6.74
N ALA A 223 -0.60 2.57 -8.01
CA ALA A 223 0.79 2.33 -8.42
C ALA A 223 1.68 3.54 -8.08
N ALA A 224 1.20 4.75 -8.36
CA ALA A 224 1.89 5.99 -7.99
C ALA A 224 2.05 6.11 -6.46
N LEU A 225 1.01 5.78 -5.70
CA LEU A 225 1.08 5.74 -4.23
C LEU A 225 2.07 4.69 -3.68
N ALA A 226 2.17 3.55 -4.35
CA ALA A 226 3.14 2.52 -3.98
C ALA A 226 4.58 3.02 -4.20
N ASP A 227 4.84 3.75 -5.28
CA ASP A 227 6.14 4.36 -5.56
C ASP A 227 6.49 5.49 -4.58
N ASP A 228 5.52 6.32 -4.17
CA ASP A 228 5.70 7.29 -3.06
C ASP A 228 6.10 6.58 -1.75
N SER A 229 5.42 5.48 -1.44
CA SER A 229 5.66 4.73 -0.20
C SER A 229 6.93 3.89 -0.19
N LEU A 230 7.68 3.84 -1.30
CA LEU A 230 8.79 2.91 -1.53
C LEU A 230 9.88 3.03 -0.44
N GLY A 231 10.23 4.26 -0.03
CA GLY A 231 11.20 4.48 1.04
C GLY A 231 10.80 3.84 2.38
N LEU A 232 9.51 3.96 2.74
CA LEU A 232 8.95 3.32 3.93
C LEU A 232 8.97 1.80 3.80
N LEU A 233 8.55 1.27 2.65
CA LEU A 233 8.52 -0.17 2.39
C LEU A 233 9.93 -0.79 2.46
N ILE A 234 10.94 -0.15 1.84
CA ILE A 234 12.34 -0.58 1.95
C ILE A 234 12.79 -0.59 3.42
N GLY A 235 12.50 0.48 4.17
CA GLY A 235 12.86 0.55 5.58
C GLY A 235 12.24 -0.58 6.41
N LEU A 236 10.95 -0.85 6.18
CA LEU A 236 10.22 -1.93 6.83
C LEU A 236 10.77 -3.31 6.45
N GLU A 237 11.06 -3.55 5.17
CA GLU A 237 11.69 -4.77 4.68
C GLU A 237 13.04 -5.03 5.33
N LEU A 238 13.92 -4.03 5.35
CA LEU A 238 15.23 -4.13 5.98
C LEU A 238 15.12 -4.47 7.47
N LEU A 239 14.14 -3.88 8.16
CA LEU A 239 13.87 -4.17 9.57
C LEU A 239 13.40 -5.62 9.76
N LEU A 240 12.44 -6.09 8.95
CA LEU A 240 11.89 -7.44 9.06
C LEU A 240 12.92 -8.51 8.70
N VAL A 241 13.60 -8.36 7.56
CA VAL A 241 14.64 -9.29 7.10
C VAL A 241 15.83 -9.26 8.05
N GLY A 242 16.30 -8.07 8.45
CA GLY A 242 17.40 -7.93 9.41
C GLY A 242 17.07 -8.56 10.77
N GLY A 243 15.87 -8.31 11.29
CA GLY A 243 15.37 -8.92 12.52
C GLY A 243 15.28 -10.44 12.40
N ALA A 244 14.77 -10.95 11.28
CA ALA A 244 14.71 -12.38 11.03
C ALA A 244 16.10 -13.05 11.03
N LEU A 245 17.06 -12.47 10.30
CA LEU A 245 18.42 -12.99 10.21
C LEU A 245 19.11 -12.97 11.57
N ALA A 246 18.95 -11.89 12.35
CA ALA A 246 19.50 -11.78 13.69
C ALA A 246 18.97 -12.89 14.62
N LEU A 247 17.66 -13.16 14.58
CA LEU A 247 17.03 -14.23 15.37
C LEU A 247 17.53 -15.61 14.96
N LEU A 248 17.57 -15.88 13.65
CA LEU A 248 18.03 -17.17 13.12
C LEU A 248 19.51 -17.41 13.47
N ALA A 249 20.38 -16.42 13.27
CA ALA A 249 21.79 -16.48 13.65
C ALA A 249 21.96 -16.69 15.17
N GLY A 250 21.18 -15.98 15.98
CA GLY A 250 21.15 -16.11 17.44
C GLY A 250 20.81 -17.54 17.88
N THR A 251 19.84 -18.20 17.24
CA THR A 251 19.52 -19.60 17.53
C THR A 251 20.68 -20.56 17.21
N GLY A 252 21.42 -20.30 16.14
CA GLY A 252 22.61 -21.08 15.76
C GLY A 252 23.73 -20.94 16.77
N ALA A 253 24.00 -19.71 17.23
CA ALA A 253 25.01 -19.43 18.24
C ALA A 253 24.70 -20.10 19.60
N MET A 254 23.44 -20.07 20.04
CA MET A 254 23.02 -20.74 21.29
C MET A 254 23.23 -22.26 21.24
N ARG A 255 22.89 -22.91 20.12
CA ARG A 255 23.11 -24.36 19.94
C ARG A 255 24.59 -24.73 19.95
N ARG A 256 25.46 -23.90 19.34
CA ARG A 256 26.92 -24.13 19.38
C ARG A 256 27.46 -24.05 20.81
N ARG A 257 27.04 -23.04 21.59
CA ARG A 257 27.46 -22.90 23.00
C ARG A 257 27.04 -24.09 23.85
N GLN A 258 25.81 -24.58 23.72
CA GLN A 258 25.33 -25.74 24.47
C GLN A 258 26.15 -27.01 24.21
N ARG A 259 26.56 -27.24 22.95
CA ARG A 259 27.41 -28.40 22.57
C ARG A 259 28.80 -28.36 23.19
N TRP A 260 29.36 -27.15 23.38
CA TRP A 260 30.67 -26.97 24.01
C TRP A 260 30.64 -27.11 25.52
N SER A 261 29.50 -26.79 26.16
CA SER A 261 29.35 -26.86 27.62
C SER A 261 28.86 -28.20 28.15
N THR A 262 28.31 -29.08 27.31
CA THR A 262 28.05 -30.46 27.72
C THR A 262 29.39 -31.20 27.86
N PRO A 263 29.83 -31.57 29.08
CA PRO A 263 31.00 -32.42 29.21
C PRO A 263 30.73 -33.69 28.40
N VAL A 264 31.65 -34.03 27.50
CA VAL A 264 31.64 -35.32 26.83
C VAL A 264 31.69 -36.34 27.97
N SER A 265 30.56 -36.96 28.30
CA SER A 265 30.56 -38.09 29.23
C SER A 265 31.28 -39.20 28.50
N THR A 266 32.59 -39.23 28.63
CA THR A 266 33.41 -40.40 28.38
C THR A 266 33.04 -41.42 29.46
N TYR A 267 31.83 -41.97 29.37
CA TYR A 267 31.53 -43.28 29.93
C TYR A 267 32.36 -44.27 29.11
N ARG A 268 33.61 -44.36 29.52
CA ARG A 268 34.58 -45.35 29.10
C ARG A 268 33.92 -46.69 29.44
N TYR A 269 33.60 -47.47 28.41
CA TYR A 269 33.28 -48.90 28.53
C TYR A 269 34.31 -49.54 29.46
N GLN A 270 33.92 -49.77 30.71
CA GLN A 270 34.71 -50.47 31.73
C GLN A 270 33.93 -51.69 32.23
N GLU A 271 33.25 -52.38 31.32
CA GLU A 271 32.66 -53.68 31.56
C GLU A 271 33.04 -54.58 30.38
N GLU A 272 33.34 -55.86 30.67
CA GLU A 272 33.77 -56.92 29.75
C GLU A 272 35.28 -57.08 29.46
N ARG A 273 36.10 -57.10 30.52
CA ARG A 273 37.23 -58.05 30.59
C ARG A 273 37.22 -58.81 31.91
N ARG A 274 36.26 -59.72 32.05
CA ARG A 274 36.43 -60.92 32.88
C ARG A 274 36.63 -62.08 31.91
N TRP A 275 37.88 -62.48 31.74
CA TRP A 275 38.21 -63.78 31.15
C TRP A 275 38.39 -64.75 32.31
N SER A 276 37.56 -65.78 32.31
CA SER A 276 37.71 -67.02 33.08
C SER A 276 38.98 -67.76 32.70
#